data_AF-A0A7X7XL24-F1
#
_entry.id   AF-A0A7X7XL24-F1
#
_cell.length_a   1.000
_cell.length_b   1.000
_cell.length_c   1.000
_cell.angle_alpha   90.00
_cell.angle_beta   90.00
_cell.angle_gamma   90.00
#
_symmetry.space_group_name_H-M   'P 1'
#
loop_
_entity.id
_entity.type
_entity.pdbx_description
1 polymer ?
#
loop_
_entity_poly.entity_id
_entity_poly.type
_entity_poly.pdbx_seq_one_letter_code
_entity_poly.pdbx_strand_id
1 'polypeptide(L)'
;MFPRYRLVGYAGYPGAAALGRLGIGDLGERMTELEQLAVQYAAGREPLPVMELIAATAHNRPQADNTYRTRVGDDVIATWLAMARERRALLLLNIQPGRAKFLDEVKHLEKWLKEPDVGIALDPEWAVGPDQVPGRQFGTVPGTELNEVAAYVSGIVAAHDLPEKVFLYHQLHPQIVTGERALKEHPGIVLIKSVDGIGSKNLKTATYNQLVKLTPAYVHLGFKLFYEEDTRKDQPLMTPEEVLALDPQPVYVLYE
;
A
#
# COMPACT_ATOMS: atom_id res chain seq x y z
N MET A 1 -2.89 15.59 -5.37
CA MET A 1 -1.87 14.85 -4.61
C MET A 1 -0.45 15.30 -4.97
N PHE A 2 0.02 14.97 -6.17
CA PHE A 2 1.35 15.35 -6.66
C PHE A 2 1.26 16.55 -7.62
N PRO A 3 2.31 17.38 -7.76
CA PRO A 3 3.66 17.26 -7.17
C PRO A 3 3.80 17.83 -5.75
N ARG A 4 2.72 18.38 -5.15
CA ARG A 4 2.77 19.07 -3.85
C ARG A 4 3.27 18.19 -2.70
N TYR A 5 2.73 16.98 -2.57
CA TYR A 5 2.98 16.13 -1.41
C TYR A 5 4.08 15.08 -1.65
N ARG A 6 4.79 14.72 -0.58
CA ARG A 6 5.53 13.47 -0.43
C ARG A 6 4.78 12.62 0.58
N LEU A 7 4.35 11.43 0.19
CA LEU A 7 3.69 10.52 1.11
C LEU A 7 4.75 9.71 1.85
N VAL A 8 4.63 9.60 3.16
CA VAL A 8 5.46 8.70 3.98
C VAL A 8 4.55 7.96 4.94
N GLY A 9 4.64 6.63 4.99
CA GLY A 9 3.70 5.83 5.75
C GLY A 9 4.30 4.76 6.62
N TYR A 10 3.49 4.31 7.59
CA TYR A 10 3.66 3.05 8.28
C TYR A 10 2.54 2.08 7.88
N ALA A 11 2.90 0.84 7.59
CA ALA A 11 1.97 -0.27 7.42
C ALA A 11 1.71 -0.95 8.76
N GLY A 12 0.54 -1.57 8.94
CA GLY A 12 0.27 -2.35 10.15
C GLY A 12 -1.10 -2.97 10.23
N TYR A 13 -1.20 -4.01 11.06
CA TYR A 13 -2.43 -4.54 11.62
C TYR A 13 -2.40 -4.44 13.15
N PRO A 14 -3.47 -3.98 13.82
CA PRO A 14 -3.48 -3.80 15.27
C PRO A 14 -3.08 -5.08 16.03
N GLY A 15 -2.03 -4.99 16.85
CA GLY A 15 -1.58 -6.10 17.70
C GLY A 15 -0.84 -7.22 16.97
N ALA A 16 -0.54 -7.08 15.68
CA ALA A 16 0.25 -8.05 14.92
C ALA A 16 1.60 -7.44 14.51
N ALA A 17 2.63 -7.67 15.35
CA ALA A 17 3.96 -7.13 15.09
C ALA A 17 4.56 -7.56 13.75
N ALA A 18 4.26 -8.79 13.32
CA ALA A 18 4.70 -9.32 12.03
C ALA A 18 4.03 -8.68 10.81
N LEU A 19 3.09 -7.75 11.01
CA LEU A 19 2.31 -7.10 9.96
C LEU A 19 2.58 -5.59 9.86
N GLY A 20 3.57 -5.08 10.58
CA GLY A 20 4.10 -3.73 10.37
C GLY A 20 4.06 -2.78 11.57
N ARG A 21 4.94 -1.79 11.53
CA ARG A 21 5.19 -0.79 12.58
C ARG A 21 3.94 -0.07 13.11
N LEU A 22 2.93 0.20 12.27
CA LEU A 22 1.70 0.90 12.67
C LEU A 22 0.86 0.09 13.68
N GLY A 23 1.00 -1.25 13.66
CA GLY A 23 0.25 -2.16 14.53
C GLY A 23 0.87 -2.39 15.92
N ILE A 24 2.05 -1.81 16.19
CA ILE A 24 2.86 -2.10 17.37
C ILE A 24 2.83 -0.93 18.36
N GLY A 25 2.44 -1.18 19.60
CA GLY A 25 2.45 -0.16 20.66
C GLY A 25 1.29 0.83 20.54
N ASP A 26 1.47 2.03 21.11
CA ASP A 26 0.46 3.09 21.07
C ASP A 26 0.41 3.77 19.69
N LEU A 27 -0.80 3.94 19.16
CA LEU A 27 -1.04 4.49 17.82
C LEU A 27 -0.63 5.98 17.72
N GLY A 28 -0.85 6.77 18.77
CA GLY A 28 -0.47 8.19 18.80
C GLY A 28 1.05 8.38 18.86
N GLU A 29 1.75 7.50 19.58
CA GLU A 29 3.21 7.43 19.53
C GLU A 29 3.70 7.04 18.13
N ARG A 30 3.07 6.06 17.46
CA ARG A 30 3.43 5.67 16.08
C ARG A 30 3.28 6.84 15.12
N MET A 31 2.21 7.62 15.24
CA MET A 31 2.00 8.80 14.41
C MET A 31 3.02 9.91 14.67
N THR A 32 3.46 10.07 15.92
CA THR A 32 4.50 11.03 16.26
C THR A 32 5.85 10.64 15.64
N GLU A 33 6.20 9.35 15.68
CA GLU A 33 7.39 8.84 14.97
C GLU A 33 7.26 9.02 13.45
N LEU A 34 6.09 8.72 12.89
CA LEU A 34 5.84 8.83 11.45
C LEU A 34 5.98 10.28 10.95
N GLU A 35 5.46 11.25 11.69
CA GLU A 35 5.59 12.68 11.34
C GLU A 35 7.05 13.13 11.33
N GLN A 36 7.84 12.70 12.32
CA GLN A 36 9.28 12.99 12.38
C GLN A 36 10.04 12.34 11.21
N LEU A 37 9.66 11.12 10.85
CA LEU A 37 10.21 10.43 9.69
C LEU A 37 9.82 11.12 8.38
N ALA A 38 8.57 11.54 8.24
CA ALA A 38 8.04 12.18 7.04
C ALA A 38 8.79 13.47 6.69
N VAL A 39 9.20 14.26 7.70
CA VAL A 39 10.00 15.48 7.50
C VAL A 39 11.33 15.19 6.81
N GLN A 40 11.96 14.04 7.08
CA GLN A 40 13.24 13.65 6.47
C GLN A 40 13.12 13.38 4.96
N TYR A 41 11.90 13.10 4.49
CA TYR A 41 11.60 12.84 3.08
C TYR A 41 11.02 14.03 2.32
N ALA A 42 10.85 15.19 2.97
CA ALA A 42 10.25 16.38 2.37
C ALA A 42 10.89 16.71 1.01
N ALA A 43 12.21 16.91 1.00
CA ALA A 43 13.03 17.15 -0.20
C ALA A 43 12.37 18.12 -1.21
N GLY A 44 11.88 19.27 -0.71
CA GLY A 44 11.20 20.29 -1.52
C GLY A 44 9.70 20.08 -1.74
N ARG A 45 9.10 19.04 -1.13
CA ARG A 45 7.65 18.78 -1.11
C ARG A 45 7.11 18.86 0.32
N GLU A 46 5.80 18.99 0.44
CA GLU A 46 5.11 18.92 1.73
C GLU A 46 5.00 17.44 2.17
N PRO A 47 5.57 17.04 3.33
CA PRO A 47 5.35 15.71 3.86
C PRO A 47 3.89 15.47 4.22
N LEU A 48 3.34 14.33 3.82
CA LEU A 48 2.00 13.88 4.16
C LEU A 48 2.08 12.47 4.77
N PRO A 49 1.88 12.33 6.09
CA PRO A 49 1.83 11.03 6.75
C PRO A 49 0.72 10.15 6.19
N VAL A 50 0.99 8.85 6.10
CA VAL A 50 0.05 7.83 5.63
C VAL A 50 -0.03 6.68 6.63
N MET A 51 -1.23 6.40 7.11
CA MET A 51 -1.55 5.22 7.88
C MET A 51 -2.03 4.15 6.91
N GLU A 52 -1.23 3.12 6.66
CA GLU A 52 -1.65 1.99 5.83
C GLU A 52 -2.12 0.83 6.72
N LEU A 53 -3.43 0.76 6.92
CA LEU A 53 -4.06 -0.27 7.74
C LEU A 53 -4.38 -1.49 6.88
N ILE A 54 -3.85 -2.66 7.26
CA ILE A 54 -4.22 -3.94 6.63
C ILE A 54 -5.66 -4.28 7.03
N ALA A 55 -6.61 -3.89 6.17
CA ALA A 55 -8.05 -4.01 6.40
C ALA A 55 -8.57 -5.41 6.03
N ALA A 56 -7.89 -6.10 5.12
CA ALA A 56 -8.09 -7.52 4.85
C ALA A 56 -6.74 -8.24 4.90
N THR A 57 -6.65 -9.30 5.69
CA THR A 57 -5.39 -10.03 5.95
C THR A 57 -5.51 -11.44 5.41
N ALA A 58 -4.53 -11.87 4.61
CA ALA A 58 -4.49 -13.22 4.08
C ALA A 58 -3.93 -14.21 5.13
N HIS A 59 -4.41 -15.44 5.07
CA HIS A 59 -4.06 -16.53 5.98
C HIS A 59 -3.58 -17.74 5.19
N ASN A 60 -2.70 -18.54 5.79
CA ASN A 60 -2.28 -19.82 5.23
C ASN A 60 -3.28 -20.97 5.49
N ARG A 61 -4.44 -20.66 6.09
CA ARG A 61 -5.53 -21.59 6.41
C ARG A 61 -6.86 -21.06 5.89
N PRO A 62 -7.76 -21.95 5.43
CA PRO A 62 -9.08 -21.54 4.98
C PRO A 62 -9.88 -20.91 6.12
N GLN A 63 -10.62 -19.86 5.78
CA GLN A 63 -11.64 -19.26 6.65
C GLN A 63 -13.01 -19.89 6.35
N ALA A 64 -14.06 -19.50 7.08
CA ALA A 64 -15.39 -20.11 6.96
C ALA A 64 -15.96 -20.06 5.52
N ASP A 65 -15.60 -19.05 4.74
CA ASP A 65 -16.01 -18.85 3.34
C ASP A 65 -14.96 -19.33 2.32
N ASN A 66 -13.91 -20.03 2.78
CA ASN A 66 -12.81 -20.53 1.96
C ASN A 66 -12.02 -19.44 1.21
N THR A 67 -12.12 -18.17 1.61
CA THR A 67 -11.40 -17.04 0.98
C THR A 67 -9.97 -16.88 1.47
N TYR A 68 -9.57 -17.60 2.54
CA TYR A 68 -8.24 -17.48 3.15
C TYR A 68 -7.90 -16.06 3.60
N ARG A 69 -8.89 -15.24 3.95
CA ARG A 69 -8.66 -13.91 4.52
C ARG A 69 -9.66 -13.58 5.61
N THR A 70 -9.26 -12.75 6.56
CA THR A 70 -10.17 -12.09 7.50
C THR A 70 -10.23 -10.59 7.21
N ARG A 71 -11.31 -9.94 7.65
CA ARG A 71 -11.44 -8.49 7.60
C ARG A 71 -11.33 -7.91 9.00
N VAL A 72 -10.76 -6.73 9.09
CA VAL A 72 -10.76 -5.95 10.32
C VAL A 72 -12.18 -5.41 10.59
N GLY A 73 -12.50 -5.16 11.86
CA GLY A 73 -13.78 -4.59 12.28
C GLY A 73 -13.91 -3.11 11.89
N ASP A 74 -15.16 -2.67 11.71
CA ASP A 74 -15.48 -1.26 11.42
C ASP A 74 -15.04 -0.30 12.52
N ASP A 75 -15.08 -0.75 13.78
CA ASP A 75 -14.62 -0.03 14.95
C ASP A 75 -13.12 0.29 14.89
N VAL A 76 -12.32 -0.64 14.36
CA VAL A 76 -10.89 -0.42 14.13
C VAL A 76 -10.69 0.59 13.01
N ILE A 77 -11.38 0.44 11.87
CA ILE A 77 -11.25 1.40 10.76
C ILE A 77 -11.67 2.80 11.22
N ALA A 78 -12.75 2.92 11.99
CA ALA A 78 -13.20 4.18 12.58
C ALA A 78 -12.13 4.82 13.48
N THR A 79 -11.49 4.01 14.33
CA THR A 79 -10.42 4.46 15.23
C THR A 79 -9.20 4.95 14.45
N TRP A 80 -8.78 4.21 13.42
CA TRP A 80 -7.66 4.59 12.57
C TRP A 80 -7.95 5.85 11.76
N LEU A 81 -9.18 6.00 11.25
CA LEU A 81 -9.61 7.19 10.53
C LEU A 81 -9.66 8.41 11.45
N ALA A 82 -10.17 8.26 12.68
CA ALA A 82 -10.17 9.35 13.66
C ALA A 82 -8.75 9.83 13.96
N MET A 83 -7.81 8.89 14.15
CA MET A 83 -6.40 9.22 14.34
C MET A 83 -5.80 9.90 13.11
N ALA A 84 -6.05 9.40 11.90
CA ALA A 84 -5.57 10.01 10.67
C ALA A 84 -6.03 11.48 10.56
N ARG A 85 -7.30 11.77 10.89
CA ARG A 85 -7.85 13.13 10.89
C ARG A 85 -7.22 14.03 11.92
N GLU A 86 -7.06 13.54 13.15
CA GLU A 86 -6.40 14.27 14.24
C GLU A 86 -4.99 14.72 13.83
N ARG A 87 -4.27 13.81 13.13
CA ARG A 87 -2.88 14.01 12.72
C ARG A 87 -2.73 14.55 11.28
N ARG A 88 -3.83 14.88 10.61
CA ARG A 88 -3.87 15.36 9.20
C ARG A 88 -3.13 14.42 8.24
N ALA A 89 -3.24 13.12 8.47
CA ALA A 89 -2.71 12.05 7.66
C ALA A 89 -3.76 11.49 6.70
N LEU A 90 -3.33 10.66 5.74
CA LEU A 90 -4.23 9.82 4.96
C LEU A 90 -4.37 8.43 5.61
N LEU A 91 -5.52 7.79 5.41
CA LEU A 91 -5.72 6.38 5.72
C LEU A 91 -5.80 5.59 4.40
N LEU A 92 -4.89 4.63 4.20
CA LEU A 92 -5.03 3.63 3.14
C LEU A 92 -5.53 2.33 3.74
N LEU A 93 -6.59 1.78 3.15
CA LEU A 93 -7.08 0.46 3.49
C LEU A 93 -6.36 -0.54 2.59
N ASN A 94 -5.42 -1.28 3.18
CA ASN A 94 -4.64 -2.31 2.51
C ASN A 94 -5.42 -3.64 2.45
N ILE A 95 -5.38 -4.30 1.30
CA ILE A 95 -6.11 -5.55 1.04
C ILE A 95 -5.13 -6.65 0.65
N GLN A 96 -5.08 -7.70 1.47
CA GLN A 96 -4.55 -9.02 1.13
C GLN A 96 -5.73 -9.97 0.90
N PRO A 97 -6.11 -10.24 -0.36
CA PRO A 97 -7.43 -10.81 -0.64
C PRO A 97 -7.50 -12.32 -0.44
N GLY A 98 -6.36 -13.00 -0.29
CA GLY A 98 -6.32 -14.46 -0.28
C GLY A 98 -6.85 -15.02 -1.61
N ARG A 99 -7.96 -15.74 -1.56
CA ARG A 99 -8.70 -16.26 -2.74
C ARG A 99 -9.89 -15.38 -3.14
N ALA A 100 -10.19 -14.32 -2.39
CA ALA A 100 -11.23 -13.38 -2.78
C ALA A 100 -10.78 -12.55 -4.00
N LYS A 101 -11.75 -11.93 -4.70
CA LYS A 101 -11.44 -10.93 -5.71
C LYS A 101 -11.20 -9.58 -5.03
N PHE A 102 -10.26 -8.79 -5.53
CA PHE A 102 -10.04 -7.44 -5.01
C PHE A 102 -11.30 -6.58 -5.05
N LEU A 103 -12.07 -6.65 -6.15
CA LEU A 103 -13.29 -5.85 -6.29
C LEU A 103 -14.32 -6.15 -5.20
N ASP A 104 -14.44 -7.40 -4.75
CA ASP A 104 -15.39 -7.78 -3.70
C ASP A 104 -14.96 -7.21 -2.34
N GLU A 105 -13.65 -7.19 -2.07
CA GLU A 105 -13.10 -6.56 -0.86
C GLU A 105 -13.22 -5.04 -0.89
N VAL A 106 -12.95 -4.40 -2.04
CA VAL A 106 -13.12 -2.95 -2.21
C VAL A 106 -14.58 -2.53 -2.07
N LYS A 107 -15.52 -3.31 -2.62
CA LYS A 107 -16.96 -3.09 -2.42
C LYS A 107 -17.37 -3.20 -0.96
N HIS A 108 -16.80 -4.13 -0.21
CA HIS A 108 -17.07 -4.24 1.21
C HIS A 108 -16.62 -3.00 2.00
N LEU A 109 -15.54 -2.36 1.56
CA LEU A 109 -14.98 -1.15 2.18
C LEU A 109 -15.56 0.15 1.60
N GLU A 110 -16.53 0.09 0.70
CA GLU A 110 -17.03 1.27 -0.05
C GLU A 110 -17.46 2.42 0.88
N LYS A 111 -18.12 2.11 2.01
CA LYS A 111 -18.55 3.15 2.95
C LYS A 111 -17.38 3.99 3.49
N TRP A 112 -16.21 3.39 3.65
CA TRP A 112 -14.99 4.06 4.09
C TRP A 112 -14.34 4.82 2.94
N LEU A 113 -14.40 4.27 1.73
CA LEU A 113 -13.90 4.95 0.52
C LEU A 113 -14.71 6.20 0.15
N LYS A 114 -15.90 6.41 0.75
CA LYS A 114 -16.67 7.66 0.63
C LYS A 114 -16.09 8.80 1.49
N GLU A 115 -15.19 8.51 2.42
CA GLU A 115 -14.54 9.52 3.26
C GLU A 115 -13.39 10.18 2.47
N PRO A 116 -13.22 11.51 2.52
CA PRO A 116 -12.32 12.25 1.63
C PRO A 116 -10.83 11.85 1.78
N ASP A 117 -10.44 11.47 2.98
CA ASP A 117 -9.08 11.16 3.45
C ASP A 117 -8.72 9.67 3.41
N VAL A 118 -9.62 8.84 2.86
CA VAL A 118 -9.42 7.38 2.72
C VAL A 118 -9.09 7.00 1.27
N GLY A 119 -7.99 6.29 1.09
CA GLY A 119 -7.58 5.64 -0.16
C GLY A 119 -7.48 4.12 -0.03
N ILE A 120 -6.98 3.46 -1.06
CA ILE A 120 -6.83 1.99 -1.09
C ILE A 120 -5.38 1.59 -1.42
N ALA A 121 -4.92 0.51 -0.80
CA ALA A 121 -3.71 -0.20 -1.15
C ALA A 121 -4.05 -1.68 -1.43
N LEU A 122 -3.50 -2.25 -2.50
CA LEU A 122 -3.72 -3.64 -2.89
C LEU A 122 -2.41 -4.40 -2.77
N ASP A 123 -2.43 -5.60 -2.20
CA ASP A 123 -1.29 -6.51 -2.17
C ASP A 123 -1.49 -7.72 -3.13
N PRO A 124 -1.25 -7.56 -4.44
CA PRO A 124 -1.38 -8.61 -5.43
C PRO A 124 -0.65 -9.93 -5.13
N GLU A 125 0.45 -9.90 -4.38
CA GLU A 125 1.21 -11.09 -4.01
C GLU A 125 0.44 -12.04 -3.08
N TRP A 126 -0.61 -11.56 -2.42
CA TRP A 126 -1.51 -12.39 -1.60
C TRP A 126 -2.76 -12.86 -2.36
N ALA A 127 -2.95 -12.43 -3.61
CA ALA A 127 -4.08 -12.82 -4.46
C ALA A 127 -3.81 -14.16 -5.17
N VAL A 128 -4.14 -15.25 -4.50
CA VAL A 128 -3.89 -16.61 -4.97
C VAL A 128 -5.11 -17.24 -5.63
N GLY A 129 -4.87 -18.16 -6.57
CA GLY A 129 -5.93 -18.89 -7.27
C GLY A 129 -6.71 -19.88 -6.38
N PRO A 130 -7.78 -20.48 -6.93
CA PRO A 130 -8.73 -21.31 -6.17
C PRO A 130 -8.10 -22.55 -5.51
N ASP A 131 -7.01 -23.08 -6.07
CA ASP A 131 -6.30 -24.26 -5.54
C ASP A 131 -5.00 -23.90 -4.80
N GLN A 132 -4.69 -22.62 -4.67
CA GLN A 132 -3.44 -22.12 -4.09
C GLN A 132 -3.66 -21.63 -2.66
N VAL A 133 -2.58 -21.56 -1.87
CA VAL A 133 -2.62 -21.13 -0.47
C VAL A 133 -1.73 -19.89 -0.32
N PRO A 134 -2.24 -18.78 0.27
CA PRO A 134 -1.43 -17.59 0.50
C PRO A 134 -0.15 -17.90 1.29
N GLY A 135 0.96 -17.24 0.92
CA GLY A 135 2.27 -17.43 1.56
C GLY A 135 3.04 -18.68 1.14
N ARG A 136 2.48 -19.60 0.33
CA ARG A 136 3.25 -20.71 -0.27
C ARG A 136 3.89 -20.35 -1.61
N GLN A 137 3.27 -19.40 -2.30
CA GLN A 137 3.69 -18.86 -3.57
C GLN A 137 3.07 -17.47 -3.70
N PHE A 138 3.62 -16.65 -4.59
CA PHE A 138 3.01 -15.38 -4.91
C PHE A 138 1.73 -15.56 -5.72
N GLY A 139 0.77 -14.68 -5.43
CA GLY A 139 -0.37 -14.39 -6.26
C GLY A 139 0.02 -13.80 -7.61
N THR A 140 -0.94 -13.75 -8.51
CA THR A 140 -0.78 -13.15 -9.83
C THR A 140 -2.07 -12.45 -10.23
N VAL A 141 -1.96 -11.15 -10.48
CA VAL A 141 -3.09 -10.27 -10.80
C VAL A 141 -2.83 -9.63 -12.15
N PRO A 142 -3.76 -9.73 -13.11
CA PRO A 142 -3.62 -9.03 -14.37
C PRO A 142 -3.90 -7.53 -14.19
N GLY A 143 -3.22 -6.70 -14.97
CA GLY A 143 -3.44 -5.24 -14.98
C GLY A 143 -4.89 -4.86 -15.33
N THR A 144 -5.64 -5.72 -16.03
CA THR A 144 -7.08 -5.55 -16.28
C THR A 144 -7.91 -5.63 -15.01
N GLU A 145 -7.55 -6.49 -14.06
CA GLU A 145 -8.23 -6.60 -12.77
C GLU A 145 -7.92 -5.37 -11.91
N LEU A 146 -6.65 -4.94 -11.84
CA LEU A 146 -6.29 -3.68 -11.18
C LEU A 146 -7.05 -2.50 -11.79
N ASN A 147 -7.18 -2.46 -13.13
CA ASN A 147 -7.93 -1.42 -13.82
C ASN A 147 -9.42 -1.41 -13.50
N GLU A 148 -10.03 -2.60 -13.32
CA GLU A 148 -11.43 -2.72 -12.92
C GLU A 148 -11.65 -2.14 -11.52
N VAL A 149 -10.77 -2.45 -10.57
CA VAL A 149 -10.84 -1.91 -9.21
C VAL A 149 -10.58 -0.40 -9.22
N ALA A 150 -9.60 0.08 -9.99
CA ALA A 150 -9.31 1.49 -10.15
C ALA A 150 -10.51 2.27 -10.72
N ALA A 151 -11.18 1.73 -11.74
CA ALA A 151 -12.40 2.30 -12.31
C ALA A 151 -13.53 2.37 -11.26
N TYR A 152 -13.66 1.34 -10.43
CA TYR A 152 -14.66 1.33 -9.35
C TYR A 152 -14.42 2.45 -8.33
N VAL A 153 -13.18 2.60 -7.85
CA VAL A 153 -12.82 3.65 -6.87
C VAL A 153 -12.98 5.05 -7.48
N SER A 154 -12.60 5.24 -8.74
CA SER A 154 -12.85 6.49 -9.48
C SER A 154 -14.35 6.82 -9.57
N GLY A 155 -15.19 5.80 -9.78
CA GLY A 155 -16.66 5.95 -9.75
C GLY A 155 -17.18 6.46 -8.40
N ILE A 156 -16.62 5.97 -7.28
CA ILE A 156 -16.96 6.47 -5.93
C ILE A 156 -16.59 7.95 -5.82
N VAL A 157 -15.39 8.33 -6.28
CA VAL A 157 -14.92 9.72 -6.24
C VAL A 157 -15.85 10.64 -7.01
N ALA A 158 -16.21 10.27 -8.23
CA ALA A 158 -17.11 11.05 -9.08
C ALA A 158 -18.53 11.15 -8.50
N ALA A 159 -19.07 10.05 -7.95
CA ALA A 159 -20.43 10.01 -7.40
C ALA A 159 -20.61 10.84 -6.12
N HIS A 160 -19.52 11.07 -5.38
CA HIS A 160 -19.54 11.73 -4.07
C HIS A 160 -18.76 13.06 -4.04
N ASP A 161 -18.32 13.58 -5.19
CA ASP A 161 -17.55 14.83 -5.33
C ASP A 161 -16.33 14.86 -4.38
N LEU A 162 -15.60 13.74 -4.33
CA LEU A 162 -14.49 13.56 -3.39
C LEU A 162 -13.19 14.18 -3.95
N PRO A 163 -12.27 14.59 -3.07
CA PRO A 163 -10.92 14.93 -3.50
C PRO A 163 -10.22 13.71 -4.13
N GLU A 164 -9.15 13.99 -4.90
CA GLU A 164 -8.32 12.95 -5.52
C GLU A 164 -7.80 11.95 -4.47
N LYS A 165 -8.03 10.65 -4.70
CA LYS A 165 -7.66 9.57 -3.78
C LYS A 165 -6.41 8.84 -4.22
N VAL A 166 -5.65 8.34 -3.25
CA VAL A 166 -4.60 7.36 -3.51
C VAL A 166 -5.22 6.02 -3.88
N PHE A 167 -4.81 5.49 -5.02
CA PHE A 167 -4.98 4.09 -5.40
C PHE A 167 -3.60 3.47 -5.56
N LEU A 168 -3.25 2.56 -4.66
CA LEU A 168 -1.92 1.98 -4.58
C LEU A 168 -1.97 0.46 -4.82
N TYR A 169 -0.92 -0.08 -5.44
CA TYR A 169 -0.67 -1.51 -5.47
C TYR A 169 0.80 -1.83 -5.20
N HIS A 170 1.02 -2.90 -4.44
CA HIS A 170 2.34 -3.42 -4.12
C HIS A 170 2.84 -4.36 -5.21
N GLN A 171 4.14 -4.33 -5.45
CA GLN A 171 4.77 -5.31 -6.33
C GLN A 171 6.25 -5.51 -5.97
N LEU A 172 6.65 -6.76 -5.76
CA LEU A 172 8.04 -7.14 -5.51
C LEU A 172 8.68 -7.97 -6.63
N HIS A 173 7.89 -8.47 -7.57
CA HIS A 173 8.35 -9.28 -8.69
C HIS A 173 7.48 -9.09 -9.94
N PRO A 174 8.03 -9.08 -11.17
CA PRO A 174 7.26 -8.88 -12.40
C PRO A 174 6.08 -9.84 -12.61
N GLN A 175 6.18 -11.06 -12.09
CA GLN A 175 5.11 -12.07 -12.26
C GLN A 175 3.85 -11.78 -11.42
N ILE A 176 3.96 -10.93 -10.40
CA ILE A 176 2.85 -10.64 -9.48
C ILE A 176 1.78 -9.77 -10.15
N VAL A 177 2.20 -8.76 -10.93
CA VAL A 177 1.29 -7.96 -11.77
C VAL A 177 1.65 -8.20 -13.22
N THR A 178 0.78 -8.88 -13.95
CA THR A 178 0.99 -9.21 -15.38
C THR A 178 0.19 -8.26 -16.27
N GLY A 179 0.72 -7.90 -17.44
CA GLY A 179 -0.01 -7.03 -18.37
C GLY A 179 -0.35 -5.65 -17.80
N GLU A 180 0.52 -5.08 -16.96
CA GLU A 180 0.32 -3.81 -16.23
C GLU A 180 -0.10 -2.63 -17.13
N ARG A 181 0.27 -2.64 -18.41
CA ARG A 181 -0.15 -1.66 -19.42
C ARG A 181 -1.67 -1.61 -19.66
N ALA A 182 -2.42 -2.59 -19.19
CA ALA A 182 -3.88 -2.57 -19.23
C ALA A 182 -4.51 -1.65 -18.16
N LEU A 183 -3.76 -1.29 -17.11
CA LEU A 183 -4.13 -0.24 -16.16
C LEU A 183 -4.22 1.09 -16.90
N LYS A 184 -5.19 1.95 -16.58
CA LYS A 184 -5.38 3.26 -17.23
C LYS A 184 -5.48 4.36 -16.19
N GLU A 185 -5.25 5.59 -16.60
CA GLU A 185 -5.61 6.76 -15.79
C GLU A 185 -7.14 6.82 -15.62
N HIS A 186 -7.58 7.10 -14.39
CA HIS A 186 -8.99 7.32 -14.07
C HIS A 186 -9.14 8.65 -13.32
N PRO A 187 -10.17 9.46 -13.63
CA PRO A 187 -10.38 10.74 -12.94
C PRO A 187 -10.54 10.56 -11.42
N GLY A 188 -9.98 11.48 -10.65
CA GLY A 188 -10.17 11.51 -9.19
C GLY A 188 -9.38 10.47 -8.40
N ILE A 189 -8.49 9.70 -9.05
CA ILE A 189 -7.53 8.85 -8.36
C ILE A 189 -6.12 9.08 -8.90
N VAL A 190 -5.13 8.91 -8.02
CA VAL A 190 -3.72 8.84 -8.39
C VAL A 190 -3.21 7.43 -8.21
N LEU A 191 -2.57 6.90 -9.25
CA LEU A 191 -2.02 5.55 -9.26
C LEU A 191 -0.59 5.56 -8.70
N ILE A 192 -0.34 4.71 -7.71
CA ILE A 192 0.99 4.52 -7.11
C ILE A 192 1.34 3.03 -7.13
N LYS A 193 2.53 2.71 -7.61
CA LYS A 193 3.13 1.38 -7.47
C LYS A 193 4.16 1.40 -6.37
N SER A 194 3.91 0.71 -5.26
CA SER A 194 4.89 0.56 -4.18
C SER A 194 5.79 -0.64 -4.46
N VAL A 195 7.10 -0.42 -4.61
CA VAL A 195 8.05 -1.53 -4.78
C VAL A 195 8.33 -2.18 -3.43
N ASP A 196 7.94 -3.45 -3.32
CA ASP A 196 7.76 -4.17 -2.05
C ASP A 196 8.78 -5.33 -1.84
N GLY A 197 9.98 -5.20 -2.41
CA GLY A 197 11.02 -6.23 -2.28
C GLY A 197 11.76 -6.14 -0.95
N ILE A 198 12.11 -7.27 -0.33
CA ILE A 198 12.97 -7.34 0.86
C ILE A 198 14.44 -7.54 0.49
N GLY A 199 15.34 -7.08 1.36
CA GLY A 199 16.75 -7.44 1.35
C GLY A 199 17.69 -6.24 1.30
N SER A 200 18.92 -6.49 0.85
CA SER A 200 19.98 -5.47 0.81
C SER A 200 19.59 -4.26 -0.04
N LYS A 201 20.19 -3.10 0.25
CA LYS A 201 20.12 -1.91 -0.61
C LYS A 201 20.31 -2.22 -2.10
N ASN A 202 21.27 -3.08 -2.44
CA ASN A 202 21.55 -3.45 -3.83
C ASN A 202 20.41 -4.29 -4.43
N LEU A 203 19.87 -5.24 -3.67
CA LEU A 203 18.73 -6.05 -4.12
C LEU A 203 17.48 -5.19 -4.30
N LYS A 204 17.15 -4.33 -3.35
CA LYS A 204 15.98 -3.44 -3.45
C LYS A 204 16.12 -2.46 -4.60
N THR A 205 17.28 -1.84 -4.78
CA THR A 205 17.56 -0.96 -5.92
C THR A 205 17.44 -1.71 -7.26
N ALA A 206 17.92 -2.96 -7.33
CA ALA A 206 17.78 -3.79 -8.52
C ALA A 206 16.30 -4.11 -8.84
N THR A 207 15.52 -4.49 -7.82
CA THR A 207 14.07 -4.73 -7.95
C THR A 207 13.34 -3.47 -8.40
N TYR A 208 13.65 -2.31 -7.80
CA TYR A 208 13.10 -1.02 -8.21
C TYR A 208 13.35 -0.75 -9.69
N ASN A 209 14.62 -0.79 -10.12
CA ASN A 209 15.02 -0.54 -11.50
C ASN A 209 14.40 -1.54 -12.49
N GLN A 210 14.13 -2.77 -12.07
CA GLN A 210 13.45 -3.76 -12.90
C GLN A 210 11.98 -3.42 -13.08
N LEU A 211 11.28 -3.10 -11.99
CA LEU A 211 9.84 -2.84 -12.02
C LEU A 211 9.50 -1.50 -12.68
N VAL A 212 10.33 -0.47 -12.50
CA VAL A 212 10.20 0.84 -13.17
C VAL A 212 10.04 0.69 -14.69
N LYS A 213 10.81 -0.21 -15.32
CA LYS A 213 10.80 -0.42 -16.77
C LYS A 213 9.48 -0.99 -17.30
N LEU A 214 8.69 -1.61 -16.42
CA LEU A 214 7.41 -2.24 -16.73
C LEU A 214 6.23 -1.31 -16.40
N THR A 215 6.45 -0.38 -15.48
CA THR A 215 5.44 0.56 -14.99
C THR A 215 5.06 1.60 -16.06
N PRO A 216 3.76 1.80 -16.34
CA PRO A 216 3.31 2.89 -17.20
C PRO A 216 3.71 4.28 -16.65
N ALA A 217 4.00 5.23 -17.55
CA ALA A 217 4.59 6.52 -17.16
C ALA A 217 3.71 7.41 -16.27
N TYR A 218 2.38 7.24 -16.30
CA TYR A 218 1.43 7.96 -15.45
C TYR A 218 1.27 7.34 -14.04
N VAL A 219 1.83 6.14 -13.82
CA VAL A 219 1.83 5.53 -12.49
C VAL A 219 3.04 6.06 -11.72
N HIS A 220 2.76 6.68 -10.59
CA HIS A 220 3.82 7.15 -9.70
C HIS A 220 4.48 5.98 -8.97
N LEU A 221 5.73 6.14 -8.58
CA LEU A 221 6.47 5.09 -7.89
C LEU A 221 6.57 5.35 -6.39
N GLY A 222 6.44 4.28 -5.63
CA GLY A 222 6.72 4.22 -4.21
C GLY A 222 7.79 3.19 -3.90
N PHE A 223 8.32 3.25 -2.68
CA PHE A 223 9.37 2.35 -2.22
C PHE A 223 9.08 1.93 -0.78
N LYS A 224 9.04 0.62 -0.53
CA LYS A 224 8.80 0.08 0.81
C LYS A 224 10.12 -0.35 1.45
N LEU A 225 10.26 -0.07 2.74
CA LEU A 225 11.36 -0.46 3.61
C LEU A 225 10.83 -1.36 4.72
N PHE A 226 11.61 -2.35 5.10
CA PHE A 226 11.27 -3.29 6.17
C PHE A 226 12.31 -3.18 7.28
N TYR A 227 11.89 -2.78 8.49
CA TYR A 227 12.82 -2.57 9.59
C TYR A 227 13.60 -3.84 9.95
N GLU A 228 12.94 -4.99 9.96
CA GLU A 228 13.56 -6.27 10.32
C GLU A 228 14.15 -6.99 9.11
N GLU A 229 13.40 -7.10 8.00
CA GLU A 229 13.78 -7.94 6.85
C GLU A 229 15.00 -7.39 6.11
N ASP A 230 15.06 -6.07 5.92
CA ASP A 230 16.14 -5.42 5.16
C ASP A 230 17.43 -5.32 5.97
N THR A 231 17.34 -5.41 7.30
CA THR A 231 18.50 -5.34 8.20
C THR A 231 19.06 -6.71 8.60
N ARG A 232 18.45 -7.80 8.11
CA ARG A 232 18.98 -9.16 8.28
C ARG A 232 20.42 -9.24 7.79
N LYS A 233 21.23 -10.06 8.47
CA LYS A 233 22.67 -10.23 8.20
C LYS A 233 23.46 -8.93 8.41
N ASP A 234 23.09 -8.15 9.42
CA ASP A 234 23.78 -6.93 9.89
C ASP A 234 23.93 -5.85 8.82
N GLN A 235 22.97 -5.79 7.88
CA GLN A 235 22.98 -4.79 6.83
C GLN A 235 22.23 -3.53 7.30
N PRO A 236 22.68 -2.32 6.93
CA PRO A 236 21.95 -1.12 7.27
C PRO A 236 20.67 -1.00 6.43
N LEU A 237 19.62 -0.49 7.05
CA LEU A 237 18.43 -0.03 6.33
C LEU A 237 18.84 1.16 5.43
N MET A 238 18.24 1.27 4.24
CA MET A 238 18.51 2.42 3.37
C MET A 238 18.12 3.73 4.06
N THR A 239 18.96 4.75 3.94
CA THR A 239 18.66 6.08 4.50
C THR A 239 17.67 6.85 3.61
N PRO A 240 17.00 7.89 4.14
CA PRO A 240 16.15 8.75 3.33
C PRO A 240 16.86 9.32 2.10
N GLU A 241 18.12 9.73 2.22
CA GLU A 241 18.92 10.24 1.10
C GLU A 241 19.13 9.18 0.03
N GLU A 242 19.38 7.93 0.42
CA GLU A 242 19.57 6.82 -0.51
C GLU A 242 18.29 6.44 -1.24
N VAL A 243 17.15 6.46 -0.56
CA VAL A 243 15.83 6.23 -1.18
C VAL A 243 15.48 7.38 -2.12
N LEU A 244 15.74 8.63 -1.73
CA LEU A 244 15.49 9.82 -2.55
C LEU A 244 16.43 9.92 -3.76
N ALA A 245 17.54 9.18 -3.76
CA ALA A 245 18.47 9.08 -4.89
C ALA A 245 18.07 8.02 -5.94
N LEU A 246 17.03 7.23 -5.69
CA LEU A 246 16.46 6.32 -6.70
C LEU A 246 15.89 7.11 -7.89
N ASP A 247 15.94 6.52 -9.08
CA ASP A 247 15.44 7.13 -10.33
C ASP A 247 14.44 6.19 -11.03
N PRO A 248 13.20 6.64 -11.29
CA PRO A 248 12.57 7.88 -10.84
C PRO A 248 12.54 8.02 -9.32
N GLN A 249 12.54 9.25 -8.80
CA GLN A 249 12.45 9.49 -7.37
C GLN A 249 11.08 9.05 -6.79
N PRO A 250 11.03 8.15 -5.78
CA PRO A 250 9.77 7.64 -5.23
C PRO A 250 8.94 8.74 -4.57
N VAL A 251 7.66 8.88 -4.92
CA VAL A 251 6.77 9.89 -4.33
C VAL A 251 6.08 9.40 -3.04
N TYR A 252 6.13 8.10 -2.81
CA TYR A 252 5.64 7.43 -1.61
C TYR A 252 6.75 6.57 -1.00
N VAL A 253 6.95 6.68 0.32
CA VAL A 253 7.87 5.81 1.05
C VAL A 253 7.13 5.15 2.20
N LEU A 254 7.09 3.82 2.22
CA LEU A 254 6.39 3.07 3.25
C LEU A 254 7.40 2.31 4.10
N TYR A 255 7.17 2.28 5.40
CA TYR A 255 7.94 1.46 6.32
C TYR A 255 7.03 0.40 6.96
N GLU A 256 7.52 -0.82 7.00
CA GLU A 256 6.90 -1.97 7.68
C GLU A 256 7.80 -2.50 8.79
#